data_AF-A0A4Y1R0Y1-F1
#
_entry.id   AF-A0A4Y1R0Y1-F1
#
_cell.length_a   1.000
_cell.length_b   1.000
_cell.length_c   1.000
_cell.angle_alpha   90.00
_cell.angle_beta   90.00
_cell.angle_gamma   90.00
#
_symmetry.space_group_name_H-M   'P 1'
#
loop_
_entity.id
_entity.type
_entity.pdbx_description
1 polymer ?
#
loop_
_entity_poly.entity_id
_entity_poly.type
_entity_poly.pdbx_seq_one_letter_code
_entity_poly.pdbx_strand_id
1 'polypeptide(L)' 'MARLSRAAEEEEGDLLLPVGFRFRPTDEELVNYYLKNKLEGMDSHAENIIDEIDILKFEPWDLPGNYSNPSS' A
#
# COMPACT_ATOMS: atom_id res chain seq x y z
N MET A 1 -16.52 11.44 -31.74
CA MET A 1 -15.72 10.44 -31.01
C MET A 1 -14.60 11.15 -30.27
N ALA A 2 -14.77 11.46 -28.99
CA ALA A 2 -13.65 11.74 -28.09
C ALA A 2 -14.14 11.70 -26.64
N ARG A 3 -13.62 10.69 -25.94
CA ARG A 3 -13.44 10.56 -24.49
C ARG A 3 -14.67 10.74 -23.61
N LEU A 4 -15.25 9.60 -23.21
CA LEU A 4 -15.90 9.49 -21.90
C LEU A 4 -14.91 10.01 -20.85
N SER A 5 -15.31 11.08 -20.18
CA SER A 5 -14.70 11.57 -18.96
C SER A 5 -14.68 10.40 -17.98
N ARG A 6 -13.48 9.89 -17.68
CA ARG A 6 -13.24 9.00 -16.54
C ARG A 6 -13.34 9.84 -15.28
N ALA A 7 -14.55 10.21 -14.91
CA ALA A 7 -14.90 10.54 -13.53
C ALA A 7 -15.25 9.20 -12.87
N ALA A 8 -14.22 8.37 -12.65
CA ALA A 8 -14.31 7.42 -11.56
C ALA A 8 -13.99 8.29 -10.34
N GLU A 9 -15.04 8.64 -9.63
CA GLU A 9 -14.97 9.25 -8.32
C GLU A 9 -14.09 8.35 -7.45
N GLU A 10 -12.88 8.81 -7.17
CA GLU A 10 -12.07 8.28 -6.08
C GLU A 10 -12.78 8.70 -4.79
N GLU A 11 -13.76 7.90 -4.37
CA GLU A 11 -14.11 7.86 -2.96
C GLU A 11 -12.87 7.33 -2.23
N GLU A 12 -12.00 8.26 -1.85
CA GLU A 12 -11.14 8.15 -0.68
C GLU A 12 -12.05 8.12 0.57
N GLY A 13 -12.91 7.10 0.61
CA GLY A 13 -13.59 6.70 1.82
C GLY A 13 -12.50 6.14 2.70
N ASP A 14 -12.16 6.90 3.74
CA ASP A 14 -11.42 6.42 4.90
C ASP A 14 -12.05 5.07 5.27
N LEU A 15 -11.45 3.98 4.79
CA LEU A 15 -12.08 2.67 4.81
C LEU A 15 -12.29 2.39 6.28
N LEU A 16 -13.55 2.36 6.73
CA LEU A 16 -13.92 2.04 8.11
C LEU A 16 -13.65 0.56 8.35
N LEU A 17 -12.36 0.23 8.40
CA LEU A 17 -11.86 -1.10 8.64
C LEU A 17 -12.19 -1.43 10.10
N PRO A 18 -12.72 -2.63 10.37
CA PRO A 18 -12.96 -3.06 11.73
C PRO A 18 -11.70 -2.91 12.58
N VAL A 19 -11.89 -2.53 13.85
CA VAL A 19 -10.79 -2.45 14.81
C VAL A 19 -10.03 -3.78 14.82
N GLY A 20 -8.72 -3.70 14.58
CA GLY A 20 -7.85 -4.87 14.54
C GLY A 20 -7.59 -5.42 13.12
N PHE A 21 -8.24 -4.90 12.08
CA PHE A 21 -7.83 -5.18 10.71
C PHE A 21 -6.42 -4.65 10.48
N ARG A 22 -5.56 -5.49 9.92
CA ARG A 22 -4.15 -5.18 9.67
C ARG A 22 -3.73 -5.80 8.36
N PHE A 23 -2.75 -5.17 7.73
CA PHE A 23 -2.05 -5.76 6.60
C PHE A 23 -1.28 -7.01 7.05
N ARG A 24 -1.77 -8.19 6.63
CA ARG A 24 -1.20 -9.52 6.96
C ARG A 24 -1.25 -10.44 5.73
N PRO A 25 -0.59 -10.08 4.62
CA PRO A 25 -0.59 -10.90 3.42
C PRO A 25 0.21 -12.20 3.64
N THR A 26 -0.11 -13.21 2.83
CA THR A 26 0.70 -14.41 2.63
C THR A 26 1.86 -14.14 1.65
N ASP A 27 2.86 -15.02 1.63
CA ASP A 27 3.99 -14.92 0.69
C ASP A 27 3.51 -14.95 -0.78
N GLU A 28 2.48 -15.75 -1.07
CA GLU A 28 1.89 -15.84 -2.41
C GLU A 28 1.19 -14.53 -2.80
N GLU A 29 0.46 -13.89 -1.88
CA GLU A 29 -0.18 -12.60 -2.14
C GLU A 29 0.86 -11.49 -2.34
N LEU A 30 1.93 -11.46 -1.53
CA LEU A 30 3.02 -10.49 -1.69
C LEU A 30 3.63 -10.53 -3.09
N VAL A 31 3.90 -11.73 -3.61
CA VAL A 31 4.55 -11.89 -4.92
C VAL A 31 3.54 -11.76 -6.06
N ASN A 32 2.48 -12.56 -6.03
CA ASN A 32 1.58 -12.72 -7.18
C ASN A 32 0.59 -11.58 -7.34
N TYR A 33 0.29 -10.86 -6.26
CA TYR A 33 -0.62 -9.72 -6.29
C TYR A 33 0.16 -8.41 -6.18
N TYR A 34 0.82 -8.13 -5.05
CA TYR A 34 1.40 -6.82 -4.82
C TYR A 34 2.59 -6.52 -5.74
N LEU A 35 3.60 -7.39 -5.75
CA LEU A 35 4.80 -7.17 -6.55
C LEU A 35 4.50 -7.24 -8.05
N LYS A 36 3.71 -8.23 -8.48
CA LYS A 36 3.34 -8.39 -9.88
C LYS A 36 2.57 -7.18 -10.41
N ASN A 37 1.54 -6.72 -9.68
CA ASN A 37 0.74 -5.58 -10.11
C ASN A 37 1.59 -4.30 -10.18
N LYS A 38 2.55 -4.14 -9.26
CA LYS A 38 3.50 -3.02 -9.31
C LYS A 38 4.35 -3.01 -10.57
N LEU A 39 4.85 -4.17 -10.99
CA LEU A 39 5.61 -4.29 -12.24
C LEU A 39 4.75 -4.02 -13.49
N GLU A 40 3.45 -4.30 -13.40
CA GLU A 40 2.48 -4.08 -14.48
C GLU A 40 1.86 -2.66 -14.46
N GLY A 41 2.19 -1.83 -13.46
CA GLY A 41 1.61 -0.49 -13.26
C GLY A 41 0.12 -0.51 -12.87
N MET A 42 -0.30 -1.57 -12.19
CA MET A 42 -1.67 -1.86 -11.76
C MET A 42 -1.80 -1.88 -10.23
N ASP A 43 -0.93 -1.16 -9.53
CA ASP A 43 -0.78 -1.15 -8.08
C ASP A 43 -1.44 0.03 -7.36
N SER A 44 -2.38 0.73 -8.01
CA SER A 44 -3.10 1.87 -7.44
C SER A 44 -3.77 1.58 -6.08
N HIS A 45 -4.11 0.33 -5.81
CA HIS A 45 -4.67 -0.09 -4.51
C HIS A 45 -3.61 -0.32 -3.42
N ALA A 46 -2.34 -0.52 -3.81
CA ALA A 46 -1.22 -0.83 -2.94
C ALA A 46 -0.31 0.38 -2.68
N GLU A 47 -0.39 1.44 -3.50
CA GLU A 47 0.39 2.68 -3.35
C GLU A 47 0.27 3.30 -1.94
N ASN A 48 -0.91 3.21 -1.33
CA ASN A 48 -1.17 3.72 0.03
C ASN A 48 -0.93 2.69 1.15
N ILE A 49 -0.45 1.48 0.81
CA ILE A 49 -0.23 0.38 1.74
C ILE A 49 1.26 0.05 1.87
N ILE A 50 2.01 0.08 0.76
CA ILE A 50 3.44 -0.26 0.71
C ILE A 50 4.19 0.92 0.07
N ASP A 51 4.93 1.66 0.90
CA ASP A 51 5.70 2.82 0.47
C ASP A 51 6.87 2.46 -0.48
N GLU A 52 7.15 3.35 -1.43
CA GLU A 52 8.34 3.25 -2.28
C GLU A 52 9.53 3.95 -1.65
N ILE A 53 10.52 3.16 -1.19
CA ILE A 53 11.74 3.70 -0.60
C ILE A 53 12.98 3.01 -1.13
N ASP A 54 14.07 3.77 -1.24
CA ASP A 54 15.40 3.22 -1.49
C ASP A 54 15.98 2.73 -0.16
N ILE A 55 15.71 1.46 0.17
CA ILE A 55 16.06 0.84 1.45
C ILE A 55 17.56 0.91 1.77
N LEU A 56 18.44 1.03 0.77
CA LEU A 56 19.89 1.03 0.97
C LEU A 56 20.43 2.36 1.50
N LYS A 57 19.60 3.41 1.51
CA LYS A 57 19.95 4.73 2.05
C LYS A 57 19.66 4.88 3.53
N PHE A 58 19.02 3.89 4.16
CA PHE A 58 18.56 3.95 5.53
C PHE A 58 19.21 2.84 6.36
N GLU A 59 19.52 3.15 7.61
CA GLU A 59 19.77 2.11 8.60
C GLU A 59 18.45 1.39 8.94
N PRO A 60 18.49 0.13 9.38
CA PRO A 60 17.26 -0.65 9.61
C PRO A 60 16.26 -0.04 10.61
N TRP A 61 16.73 0.80 11.54
CA TRP A 61 15.91 1.52 12.54
C TRP A 61 15.48 2.91 12.08
N ASP A 62 16.00 3.39 10.95
CA ASP A 62 15.66 4.68 10.34
C ASP A 62 14.66 4.50 9.18
N LEU A 63 14.15 3.29 8.97
CA LEU A 63 13.14 3.05 7.94
C LEU A 63 11.86 3.82 8.31
N PRO A 64 11.22 4.48 7.32
CA PRO A 64 9.93 5.11 7.53
C PRO A 64 8.89 4.03 7.84
N GLY A 65 8.37 4.07 9.05
CA GLY A 65 7.43 3.11 9.58
C GLY A 65 7.37 3.29 11.08
N ASN A 66 6.24 3.74 11.61
CA ASN A 66 6.09 4.06 13.03
C ASN A 66 6.54 2.88 13.91
N TYR A 67 7.72 2.99 14.51
CA TYR A 67 8.24 2.07 15.54
C TYR A 67 7.51 2.23 16.90
N SER A 68 6.26 2.68 16.90
CA SER A 68 5.47 2.78 18.14
C SER A 68 5.12 1.37 18.61
N ASN A 69 6.05 0.78 19.37
CA ASN A 69 5.71 -0.22 20.36
C ASN A 69 4.67 0.43 21.29
N PRO A 70 3.43 -0.07 21.38
CA PRO A 70 2.48 0.42 22.37
C PRO A 70 2.88 -0.17 23.72
N SER A 71 4.01 0.30 24.25
CA SER A 71 4.43 0.08 25.63
C SER A 71 3.95 1.27 26.47
N SER A 72 2.63 1.46 26.57
CA SER A 72 1.92 2.20 27.64
C SER A 72 0.41 2.01 27.47
#